data_AF-A0A2N7CHP9-F1
#
_entry.id   AF-A0A2N7CHP9-F1
#
_cell.length_a   1.000
_cell.length_b   1.000
_cell.length_c   1.000
_cell.angle_alpha   90.00
_cell.angle_beta   90.00
_cell.angle_gamma   90.00
#
_symmetry.space_group_name_H-M   'P 1'
#
loop_
_entity.id
_entity.type
_entity.pdbx_description
1 polymer ?
#
loop_
_entity_poly.entity_id
_entity_poly.type
_entity_poly.pdbx_seq_one_letter_code
_entity_poly.pdbx_strand_id
1 'polypeptide(L)'
;MAITSNDYIVVSQPDLENSLSCEKVEGRSSICLASILWHPSPEAYVIKFKVNRTSDSKDIERITIESARLMSVYLNPLTAKFYETKPALIDMLDVTEFHAENIIVEIEFDNNGSYYSAYFYPKLTNGSLSLIHDFFEGKVDTYKHLFDVCEKMNRAQEDHVFQEYCVFTNVP
;
A
#
# COMPACT_ATOMS: atom_id res chain seq x y z
N MET A 1 -11.99 -7.69 -21.05
CA MET A 1 -11.87 -9.08 -20.57
C MET A 1 -10.84 -9.08 -19.46
N ALA A 2 -11.26 -9.31 -18.23
CA ALA A 2 -10.35 -9.47 -17.10
C ALA A 2 -9.61 -10.81 -17.26
N ILE A 3 -8.28 -10.77 -17.21
CA ILE A 3 -7.48 -11.98 -17.14
C ILE A 3 -7.48 -12.37 -15.66
N THR A 4 -8.33 -13.31 -15.29
CA THR A 4 -8.34 -13.93 -13.96
C THR A 4 -7.11 -14.82 -13.84
N SER A 5 -6.00 -14.26 -13.34
CA SER A 5 -5.12 -15.06 -12.49
C SER A 5 -5.84 -15.17 -11.14
N ASN A 6 -6.05 -16.39 -10.64
CA ASN A 6 -6.99 -16.69 -9.54
C ASN A 6 -6.76 -15.96 -8.19
N ASP A 7 -5.79 -15.04 -8.08
CA ASP A 7 -5.39 -14.43 -6.81
C ASP A 7 -5.79 -12.93 -6.68
N TYR A 8 -6.02 -12.22 -7.78
CA TYR A 8 -6.33 -10.78 -7.78
C TYR A 8 -6.99 -10.29 -9.07
N ILE A 9 -7.60 -9.12 -9.01
CA ILE A 9 -8.17 -8.38 -10.13
C ILE A 9 -7.38 -7.09 -10.33
N VAL A 10 -6.94 -6.82 -11.57
CA VAL A 10 -6.36 -5.52 -11.92
C VAL A 10 -7.48 -4.49 -12.01
N VAL A 11 -7.40 -3.44 -11.21
CA VAL A 11 -8.38 -2.35 -11.17
C VAL A 11 -7.86 -1.19 -12.00
N SER A 12 -8.74 -0.55 -12.77
CA SER A 12 -8.42 0.68 -13.49
C SER A 12 -9.01 1.88 -12.75
N GLN A 13 -8.19 2.92 -12.57
CA GLN A 13 -8.59 4.21 -12.01
C GLN A 13 -8.01 5.31 -12.91
N PRO A 14 -8.64 5.63 -14.05
CA PRO A 14 -8.02 6.46 -15.09
C PRO A 14 -7.56 7.84 -14.62
N ASP A 15 -8.33 8.51 -13.76
CA ASP A 15 -7.96 9.84 -13.25
C ASP A 15 -6.72 9.77 -12.35
N LEU A 16 -6.65 8.75 -11.50
CA LEU A 16 -5.49 8.50 -10.66
C LEU A 16 -4.27 8.09 -11.48
N GLU A 17 -4.44 7.19 -12.44
CA GLU A 17 -3.39 6.73 -13.36
C GLU A 17 -2.77 7.87 -14.15
N ASN A 18 -3.60 8.78 -14.68
CA ASN A 18 -3.14 9.96 -15.40
C ASN A 18 -2.38 10.91 -14.47
N SER A 19 -2.92 11.18 -13.28
CA SER A 19 -2.35 12.10 -12.29
C SER A 19 -0.99 11.62 -11.75
N LEU A 20 -0.84 10.31 -11.55
CA LEU A 20 0.35 9.68 -10.94
C LEU A 20 1.22 8.91 -11.94
N SER A 21 1.08 9.18 -13.23
CA SER A 21 1.88 8.57 -14.29
C SER A 21 3.40 8.79 -14.12
N CYS A 22 4.18 7.78 -14.52
CA CYS A 22 5.65 7.83 -14.50
C CYS A 22 6.22 8.80 -15.54
N GLU A 23 5.56 8.88 -16.70
CA GLU A 23 5.91 9.78 -17.78
C GLU A 23 4.90 10.92 -17.83
N LYS A 24 5.37 12.15 -17.61
CA LYS A 24 4.58 13.37 -17.74
C LYS A 24 5.19 14.26 -18.82
N VAL A 25 4.37 15.14 -19.38
CA VAL A 25 4.79 16.10 -20.42
C VAL A 25 5.97 16.97 -19.95
N GLU A 26 6.03 17.27 -18.65
CA GLU A 26 7.05 18.14 -18.03
C GLU A 26 8.25 17.37 -17.42
N GLY A 27 8.31 16.03 -17.55
CA GLY A 27 9.42 15.22 -17.08
C GLY A 27 9.01 13.88 -16.46
N ARG A 28 9.95 13.25 -15.73
CA ARG A 28 9.70 11.99 -15.01
C ARG A 28 9.37 12.26 -13.55
N SER A 29 8.29 11.65 -13.06
CA SER A 29 7.92 11.72 -11.64
C SER A 29 8.91 10.90 -10.80
N SER A 30 9.30 11.41 -9.62
CA SER A 30 10.17 10.69 -8.68
C SER A 30 9.50 9.51 -8.00
N ILE A 31 8.17 9.57 -7.88
CA ILE A 31 7.29 8.48 -7.45
C ILE A 31 6.12 8.43 -8.43
N CYS A 32 5.74 7.25 -8.91
CA CYS A 32 4.64 7.09 -9.86
C CYS A 32 3.86 5.80 -9.67
N LEU A 33 2.58 5.81 -10.05
CA LEU A 33 1.69 4.65 -9.96
C LEU A 33 2.17 3.57 -10.93
N ALA A 34 2.25 2.34 -10.44
CA ALA A 34 2.63 1.16 -11.21
C ALA A 34 1.44 0.24 -11.48
N SER A 35 0.60 -0.01 -10.48
CA SER A 35 -0.58 -0.87 -10.61
C SER A 35 -1.55 -0.71 -9.45
N ILE A 36 -2.81 -1.06 -9.67
CA ILE A 36 -3.82 -1.20 -8.62
C ILE A 36 -4.37 -2.62 -8.69
N LEU A 37 -4.22 -3.38 -7.60
CA LEU A 37 -4.67 -4.77 -7.51
C LEU A 37 -5.74 -4.89 -6.43
N TRP A 38 -6.85 -5.52 -6.75
CA TRP A 38 -7.89 -5.88 -5.78
C TRP A 38 -7.83 -7.38 -5.48
N HIS A 39 -7.74 -7.69 -4.19
CA HIS A 39 -7.86 -9.03 -3.66
C HIS A 39 -9.23 -9.14 -2.99
N PRO A 40 -10.08 -10.12 -3.37
CA PRO A 40 -11.45 -10.19 -2.87
C PRO A 40 -11.58 -10.89 -1.51
N SER A 41 -10.61 -11.73 -1.11
CA SER A 41 -10.70 -12.48 0.14
C SER A 41 -9.33 -12.89 0.68
N PRO A 42 -8.90 -12.34 1.83
CA PRO A 42 -9.48 -11.16 2.47
C PRO A 42 -9.37 -9.90 1.59
N GLU A 43 -10.31 -8.99 1.77
CA GLU A 43 -10.43 -7.80 0.93
C GLU A 43 -9.22 -6.87 1.10
N ALA A 44 -8.55 -6.51 0.01
CA ALA A 44 -7.48 -5.53 0.01
C ALA A 44 -7.30 -4.89 -1.37
N TYR A 45 -7.02 -3.59 -1.39
CA TYR A 45 -6.59 -2.85 -2.56
C TYR A 45 -5.11 -2.50 -2.41
N VAL A 46 -4.25 -3.19 -3.14
CA VAL A 46 -2.82 -2.92 -3.18
C VAL A 46 -2.54 -1.91 -4.28
N ILE A 47 -2.26 -0.67 -3.89
CA ILE A 47 -1.88 0.42 -4.79
C ILE A 47 -0.36 0.50 -4.80
N LYS A 48 0.24 0.05 -5.89
CA LYS A 48 1.70 -0.07 -6.04
C LYS A 48 2.27 1.17 -6.71
N PHE A 49 3.33 1.72 -6.14
CA PHE A 49 4.12 2.80 -6.69
C PHE A 49 5.56 2.39 -6.94
N LYS A 50 6.19 3.06 -7.91
CA LYS A 50 7.62 2.96 -8.19
C LYS A 50 8.34 4.22 -7.78
N VAL A 51 9.46 4.07 -7.09
CA VAL A 51 10.41 5.15 -6.83
C VAL A 51 11.45 5.17 -7.94
N ASN A 52 11.51 6.27 -8.69
CA ASN A 52 12.37 6.44 -9.85
C ASN A 52 13.48 7.46 -9.56
N ARG A 53 14.40 7.09 -8.65
CA ARG A 53 15.60 7.87 -8.33
C ARG A 53 16.71 6.97 -7.85
N THR A 54 17.96 7.31 -8.11
CA THR A 54 19.11 6.64 -7.47
C THR A 54 19.38 7.29 -6.12
N SER A 55 19.81 6.53 -5.12
CA SER A 55 20.11 7.05 -3.77
C SER A 55 21.25 6.29 -3.09
N ASP A 56 21.90 6.95 -2.13
CA ASP A 56 22.91 6.31 -1.27
C ASP A 56 22.28 5.18 -0.44
N SER A 57 23.00 4.08 -0.25
CA SER A 57 22.50 2.90 0.47
C SER A 57 21.96 3.20 1.86
N LYS A 58 22.63 4.11 2.59
CA LYS A 58 22.24 4.54 3.95
C LYS A 58 20.87 5.23 4.03
N ASP A 59 20.35 5.73 2.90
CA ASP A 59 19.09 6.47 2.85
C ASP A 59 17.94 5.63 2.28
N ILE A 60 18.21 4.45 1.72
CA ILE A 60 17.22 3.64 0.98
C ILE A 60 16.01 3.30 1.84
N GLU A 61 16.22 2.74 3.04
CA GLU A 61 15.13 2.35 3.94
C GLU A 61 14.22 3.55 4.26
N ARG A 62 14.82 4.63 4.76
CA ARG A 62 14.13 5.89 5.06
C ARG A 62 13.34 6.38 3.85
N ILE A 63 13.97 6.43 2.68
CA ILE A 63 13.35 6.88 1.43
C ILE A 63 12.15 6.02 1.05
N THR A 64 12.27 4.70 1.16
CA THR A 64 11.24 3.75 0.72
C THR A 64 10.03 3.84 1.64
N ILE A 65 10.24 3.85 2.96
CA ILE A 65 9.18 4.00 3.97
C ILE A 65 8.51 5.37 3.83
N GLU A 66 9.28 6.45 3.69
CA GLU A 66 8.75 7.80 3.52
C GLU A 66 7.93 7.97 2.25
N SER A 67 8.32 7.28 1.17
CA SER A 67 7.53 7.25 -0.06
C SER A 67 6.20 6.52 0.16
N ALA A 68 6.20 5.40 0.88
CA ALA A 68 5.00 4.65 1.22
C ALA A 68 4.05 5.49 2.07
N ARG A 69 4.58 6.14 3.11
CA ARG A 69 3.85 7.07 3.96
C ARG A 69 3.24 8.23 3.17
N LEU A 70 4.06 8.91 2.35
CA LEU A 70 3.62 10.05 1.55
C LEU A 70 2.45 9.65 0.64
N MET A 71 2.59 8.54 -0.09
CA MET A 71 1.53 8.08 -0.98
C MET A 71 0.29 7.61 -0.22
N SER A 72 0.45 7.00 0.97
CA SER A 72 -0.68 6.65 1.83
C SER A 72 -1.42 7.88 2.35
N VAL A 73 -0.73 8.93 2.80
CA VAL A 73 -1.37 10.21 3.18
C VAL A 73 -2.09 10.85 1.99
N TYR A 74 -1.48 10.76 0.81
CA TYR A 74 -1.99 11.37 -0.40
C TYR A 74 -3.33 10.74 -0.85
N LEU A 75 -3.47 9.42 -0.70
CA LEU A 75 -4.60 8.63 -1.18
C LEU A 75 -5.64 8.29 -0.12
N ASN A 76 -5.20 8.05 1.12
CA ASN A 76 -6.03 7.41 2.14
C ASN A 76 -6.49 8.42 3.21
N PRO A 77 -7.81 8.64 3.37
CA PRO A 77 -8.33 9.58 4.38
C PRO A 77 -7.99 9.18 5.82
N LEU A 78 -7.91 7.89 6.14
CA LEU A 78 -7.56 7.44 7.48
C LEU A 78 -6.10 7.78 7.79
N THR A 79 -5.18 7.50 6.85
CA THR A 79 -3.78 7.88 7.03
C THR A 79 -3.61 9.39 7.14
N ALA A 80 -4.27 10.17 6.27
CA ALA A 80 -4.22 11.62 6.34
C ALA A 80 -4.73 12.15 7.69
N LYS A 81 -5.85 11.60 8.19
CA LYS A 81 -6.42 11.92 9.51
C LYS A 81 -5.44 11.62 10.64
N PHE A 82 -4.74 10.49 10.61
CA PHE A 82 -3.73 10.15 11.63
C PHE A 82 -2.65 11.22 11.76
N TYR A 83 -2.22 11.79 10.63
CA TYR A 83 -1.22 12.87 10.59
C TYR A 83 -1.81 14.27 10.71
N GLU A 84 -3.11 14.41 11.02
CA GLU A 84 -3.81 15.70 11.11
C GLU A 84 -3.72 16.54 9.81
N THR A 85 -3.71 15.85 8.67
CA THR A 85 -3.67 16.46 7.33
C THR A 85 -4.92 16.13 6.53
N LYS A 86 -5.14 16.85 5.42
CA LYS A 86 -6.18 16.50 4.45
C LYS A 86 -5.60 15.55 3.40
N PRO A 87 -6.33 14.49 3.01
CA PRO A 87 -5.92 13.66 1.88
C PRO A 87 -5.91 14.54 0.63
N ALA A 88 -4.93 14.32 -0.24
CA ALA A 88 -4.69 15.23 -1.36
C ALA A 88 -5.41 14.79 -2.65
N LEU A 89 -5.70 13.50 -2.83
CA LEU A 89 -6.37 12.96 -4.03
C LEU A 89 -7.55 12.02 -3.75
N ILE A 90 -8.24 12.17 -2.62
CA ILE A 90 -9.40 11.30 -2.32
C ILE A 90 -10.49 11.38 -3.41
N ASP A 91 -10.63 12.51 -4.09
CA ASP A 91 -11.65 12.71 -5.12
C ASP A 91 -11.37 11.95 -6.44
N MET A 92 -10.14 11.45 -6.64
CA MET A 92 -9.76 10.68 -7.84
C MET A 92 -9.85 9.16 -7.64
N LEU A 93 -10.03 8.72 -6.41
CA LEU A 93 -10.36 7.33 -6.09
C LEU A 93 -11.88 7.21 -6.10
N ASP A 94 -12.41 6.23 -6.83
CA ASP A 94 -13.83 5.90 -6.72
C ASP A 94 -14.11 5.23 -5.37
N VAL A 95 -14.23 6.03 -4.32
CA VAL A 95 -14.44 5.58 -2.92
C VAL A 95 -15.69 4.73 -2.71
N THR A 96 -16.59 4.63 -3.70
CA THR A 96 -17.73 3.70 -3.62
C THR A 96 -17.29 2.24 -3.67
N GLU A 97 -16.15 1.95 -4.29
CA GLU A 97 -15.55 0.61 -4.35
C GLU A 97 -14.40 0.43 -3.34
N PHE A 98 -13.80 1.52 -2.85
CA PHE A 98 -12.62 1.49 -1.98
C PHE A 98 -12.95 1.88 -0.55
N HIS A 99 -12.93 0.90 0.35
CA HIS A 99 -12.92 1.14 1.79
C HIS A 99 -11.52 1.57 2.24
N ALA A 100 -11.42 2.68 2.97
CA ALA A 100 -10.14 3.28 3.35
C ALA A 100 -9.28 2.34 4.21
N GLU A 101 -9.90 1.48 5.01
CA GLU A 101 -9.25 0.43 5.81
C GLU A 101 -8.63 -0.69 4.96
N ASN A 102 -9.08 -0.87 3.72
CA ASN A 102 -8.62 -1.93 2.82
C ASN A 102 -7.51 -1.46 1.86
N ILE A 103 -7.16 -0.17 1.86
CA ILE A 103 -6.13 0.38 0.98
C ILE A 103 -4.74 0.15 1.58
N ILE A 104 -3.92 -0.59 0.86
CA ILE A 104 -2.51 -0.83 1.15
C ILE A 104 -1.66 -0.16 0.09
N VAL A 105 -0.76 0.72 0.51
CA VAL A 105 0.24 1.31 -0.39
C VAL A 105 1.48 0.44 -0.38
N GLU A 106 1.92 0.01 -1.55
CA GLU A 106 3.19 -0.70 -1.76
C GLU A 106 4.15 0.17 -2.55
N ILE A 107 5.41 0.21 -2.15
CA ILE A 107 6.50 0.86 -2.86
C ILE A 107 7.45 -0.22 -3.39
N GLU A 108 7.76 -0.14 -4.68
CA GLU A 108 8.91 -0.79 -5.30
C GLU A 108 9.99 0.26 -5.57
N PHE A 109 11.20 0.04 -5.08
CA PHE A 109 12.35 0.90 -5.36
C PHE A 109 13.50 0.05 -5.96
N ASP A 110 13.81 0.29 -7.24
CA ASP A 110 15.03 -0.18 -7.89
C ASP A 110 16.14 0.87 -7.74
N ASN A 111 17.18 0.53 -6.99
CA ASN A 111 18.38 1.34 -6.84
C ASN A 111 19.58 0.63 -7.49
N ASN A 112 19.81 0.94 -8.78
CA ASN A 112 20.91 0.39 -9.57
C ASN A 112 20.96 -1.15 -9.62
N GLY A 113 19.79 -1.80 -9.74
CA GLY A 113 19.67 -3.26 -9.82
C GLY A 113 19.44 -3.96 -8.48
N SER A 114 19.55 -3.24 -7.36
CA SER A 114 19.10 -3.70 -6.06
C SER A 114 17.64 -3.29 -5.84
N TYR A 115 16.80 -4.25 -5.48
CA TYR A 115 15.38 -4.02 -5.25
C TYR A 115 15.09 -3.87 -3.77
N TYR A 116 14.16 -2.98 -3.46
CA TYR A 116 13.65 -2.74 -2.12
C TYR A 116 12.14 -2.57 -2.18
N SER A 117 11.47 -3.04 -1.13
CA SER A 117 10.02 -2.89 -0.99
C SER A 117 9.68 -2.26 0.35
N ALA A 118 8.62 -1.48 0.39
CA ALA A 118 7.98 -1.10 1.65
C ALA A 118 6.48 -1.08 1.46
N TYR A 119 5.73 -1.22 2.55
CA TYR A 119 4.30 -0.99 2.52
C TYR A 119 3.86 -0.07 3.64
N PHE A 120 2.67 0.51 3.48
CA PHE A 120 2.04 1.37 4.47
C PHE A 120 0.52 1.23 4.37
N TYR A 121 -0.16 1.02 5.49
CA TYR A 121 -1.63 1.05 5.53
C TYR A 121 -2.16 1.46 6.92
N PRO A 122 -3.34 2.10 6.97
CA PRO A 122 -4.03 2.35 8.22
C PRO A 122 -4.78 1.11 8.69
N LYS A 123 -4.82 0.91 10.00
CA LYS A 123 -5.61 -0.14 10.64
C LYS A 123 -6.58 0.47 11.64
N LEU A 124 -7.85 0.11 11.50
CA LEU A 124 -8.90 0.57 12.41
C LEU A 124 -9.40 -0.62 13.25
N THR A 125 -9.01 -0.66 14.53
CA THR A 125 -9.44 -1.71 15.48
C THR A 125 -10.24 -1.07 16.60
N ASN A 126 -11.51 -1.45 16.78
CA ASN A 126 -12.38 -0.94 17.84
C ASN A 126 -12.43 0.60 17.92
N GLY A 127 -12.39 1.27 16.76
CA GLY A 127 -12.37 2.73 16.66
C GLY A 127 -11.01 3.40 16.93
N SER A 128 -9.99 2.63 17.32
CA SER A 128 -8.60 3.08 17.42
C SER A 128 -7.90 2.93 16.08
N LEU A 129 -7.26 4.02 15.62
CA LEU A 129 -6.51 4.05 14.37
C LEU A 129 -5.02 3.89 14.66
N SER A 130 -4.40 2.87 14.07
CA SER A 130 -2.95 2.69 14.04
C SER A 130 -2.44 2.66 12.59
N LEU A 131 -1.14 2.83 12.40
CA LEU A 131 -0.50 2.75 11.09
C LEU A 131 0.52 1.61 11.12
N ILE A 132 0.48 0.75 10.12
CA ILE A 132 1.39 -0.37 9.98
C ILE A 132 2.23 -0.17 8.72
N HIS A 133 3.53 -0.41 8.85
CA HIS A 133 4.48 -0.35 7.76
C HIS A 133 5.63 -1.31 8.03
N ASP A 134 6.29 -1.74 6.96
CA ASP A 134 7.53 -2.51 7.02
C ASP A 134 8.39 -2.24 5.79
N PHE A 135 9.66 -2.63 5.86
CA PHE A 135 10.66 -2.47 4.81
C PHE A 135 11.40 -3.77 4.55
N PHE A 136 11.69 -4.03 3.29
CA PHE A 136 12.36 -5.24 2.85
C PHE A 136 13.47 -4.94 1.84
N GLU A 137 14.60 -5.61 2.02
CA GLU A 137 15.55 -5.82 0.93
C GLU A 137 15.00 -6.91 0.00
N GLY A 138 14.79 -6.57 -1.26
CA GLY A 138 14.18 -7.42 -2.28
C GLY A 138 12.76 -7.01 -2.68
N LYS A 139 12.21 -7.76 -3.65
CA LYS A 139 10.82 -7.62 -4.09
C LYS A 139 9.91 -8.43 -3.18
N VAL A 140 8.90 -7.78 -2.61
CA VAL A 140 7.89 -8.42 -1.76
C VAL A 140 6.51 -8.16 -2.34
N ASP A 141 5.72 -9.23 -2.47
CA ASP A 141 4.27 -9.14 -2.68
C ASP A 141 3.64 -8.85 -1.31
N THR A 142 3.24 -7.61 -1.08
CA THR A 142 2.76 -7.15 0.24
C THR A 142 1.54 -7.94 0.70
N TYR A 143 0.60 -8.23 -0.21
CA TYR A 143 -0.61 -8.95 0.13
C TYR A 143 -0.28 -10.37 0.61
N LYS A 144 0.53 -11.11 -0.15
CA LYS A 144 0.94 -12.47 0.23
C LYS A 144 1.73 -12.48 1.53
N HIS A 145 2.62 -11.52 1.72
CA HIS A 145 3.39 -11.38 2.95
C HIS A 145 2.47 -11.21 4.17
N LEU A 146 1.56 -10.23 4.11
CA LEU A 146 0.62 -9.96 5.21
C LEU A 146 -0.31 -11.16 5.44
N PHE A 147 -0.78 -11.81 4.39
CA PHE A 147 -1.64 -12.99 4.48
C PHE A 147 -0.93 -14.14 5.20
N ASP A 148 0.33 -14.41 4.85
CA ASP A 148 1.14 -15.44 5.49
C ASP A 148 1.44 -15.13 6.95
N VAL A 149 1.72 -13.87 7.30
CA VAL A 149 1.89 -13.43 8.69
C VAL A 149 0.62 -13.72 9.48
N CYS A 150 -0.54 -13.42 8.90
CA CYS A 150 -1.83 -13.68 9.51
C CYS A 150 -2.14 -15.16 9.72
N GLU A 151 -1.98 -15.97 8.69
CA GLU A 151 -2.17 -17.42 8.78
C GLU A 151 -1.30 -18.03 9.89
N LYS A 152 -0.04 -17.59 10.01
CA LYS A 152 0.87 -18.06 11.05
C LYS A 152 0.43 -17.62 12.45
N MET A 153 -0.01 -16.37 12.61
CA MET A 153 -0.46 -15.85 13.90
C MET A 153 -1.79 -16.46 14.35
N ASN A 154 -2.73 -16.71 13.44
CA ASN A 154 -3.99 -17.40 13.74
C ASN A 154 -3.74 -18.79 14.37
N ARG A 155 -2.75 -19.51 13.82
CA ARG A 155 -2.34 -20.82 14.33
C ARG A 155 -1.65 -20.77 15.71
N ALA A 156 -1.19 -19.60 16.15
CA ALA A 156 -0.42 -19.42 17.38
C ALA A 156 -1.27 -19.01 18.61
N GLN A 157 -2.55 -18.63 18.43
CA GLN A 157 -3.53 -18.24 19.47
C GLN A 157 -2.96 -17.52 20.71
N GLU A 158 -2.59 -16.25 20.53
CA GLU A 158 -2.63 -15.24 21.58
C GLU A 158 -3.48 -14.07 21.07
N ASP A 159 -4.71 -13.96 21.59
CA ASP A 159 -5.82 -13.18 21.00
C ASP A 159 -5.54 -11.68 20.80
N HIS A 160 -4.56 -11.11 21.52
CA HIS A 160 -4.21 -9.69 21.40
C HIS A 160 -3.24 -9.38 20.26
N VAL A 161 -2.23 -10.23 20.02
CA VAL A 161 -1.20 -9.98 18.98
C VAL A 161 -1.76 -10.24 17.58
N PHE A 162 -2.67 -11.21 17.45
CA PHE A 162 -3.33 -11.52 16.18
C PHE A 162 -4.09 -10.29 15.61
N GLN A 163 -4.82 -9.59 16.49
CA GLN A 163 -5.53 -8.35 16.16
C GLN A 163 -4.62 -7.15 15.94
N GLU A 164 -3.32 -7.20 16.27
CA GLU A 164 -2.36 -6.11 16.01
C GLU A 164 -1.81 -6.18 14.57
N TYR A 165 -1.53 -7.37 14.05
CA TYR A 165 -0.87 -7.53 12.75
C TYR A 165 -1.81 -7.87 11.61
N CYS A 166 -2.98 -8.45 11.87
CA CYS A 166 -3.87 -8.82 10.77
C CYS A 166 -4.74 -7.69 10.25
N VAL A 167 -4.48 -7.28 9.00
CA VAL A 167 -5.26 -6.29 8.23
C VAL A 167 -6.65 -6.82 7.89
N PHE A 168 -6.75 -8.14 7.85
CA PHE A 168 -7.85 -8.88 7.25
C PHE A 168 -8.99 -9.21 8.20
N THR A 169 -8.93 -8.71 9.43
CA THR A 169 -9.89 -9.03 10.49
C THR A 169 -10.72 -7.82 10.85
N ASN A 170 -11.54 -7.34 9.91
CA ASN A 170 -12.87 -6.88 10.30
C ASN A 170 -13.72 -8.14 10.57
N VAL A 171 -13.37 -8.89 11.62
CA VAL A 171 -14.27 -9.89 12.19
C VAL A 171 -15.03 -9.14 13.29
N PRO A 172 -16.33 -8.87 13.13
CA PRO A 172 -17.16 -8.38 14.23
C PRO A 172 -17.20 -9.38 15.40
#